data_AF-A0A536QMU9-F1
#
_entry.id   AF-A0A536QMU9-F1
#
_cell.length_a   1.000
_cell.length_b   1.000
_cell.length_c   1.000
_cell.angle_alpha   90.00
_cell.angle_beta   90.00
_cell.angle_gamma   90.00
#
_symmetry.space_group_name_H-M   'P 1'
#
loop_
_entity.id
_entity.type
_entity.pdbx_description
1 polymer ?
#
loop_
_entity_poly.entity_id
_entity_poly.type
_entity_poly.pdbx_seq_one_letter_code
_entity_poly.pdbx_strand_id
1 'polypeptide(L)'
;MTNRPHLLTCGLMIFLVAMLLLSGDVGPSAAGGLAVAVGPAPGDDPTLPPLSAVLRRESYEMIDTLADPVSALDPPPGGKSNSTLMWGYEANFANSRILSYNIAPYAGGPECVPDAAAGGPTGNGRGVAYDPLDGNLWITRLTFFVGDGLIHKVTPPQVTPGTCPQVSVIPFGDGLGGTIQDDIGALDLDQGSKHIWAAGYAPIIVGLAPPRNYFYLVDRDNGKILQSCFIPANLLNGAGFNDSLSYARLPGLPGSGQYLLTDGGEFFAAPLKVIDTASCHDGKQATIVATFQTTHGLTGIDFESPGLLSSDPFFLYNDGDQPFTSSTVIGPTTATFGLEDISFCGFRAKFGGDGNDGCPY
;
A
#
# COMPACT_ATOMS: atom_id res chain seq x y z
N MET A 1 -10.22 46.91 -0.38
CA MET A 1 -9.03 46.58 0.44
C MET A 1 -9.20 45.15 0.91
N THR A 2 -8.36 44.28 0.37
CA THR A 2 -8.43 42.82 0.42
C THR A 2 -7.81 42.26 1.69
N ASN A 3 -8.59 41.52 2.48
CA ASN A 3 -8.08 40.64 3.54
C ASN A 3 -8.21 39.19 3.07
N ARG A 4 -7.06 38.53 2.86
CA ARG A 4 -6.94 37.06 2.79
C ARG A 4 -6.75 36.52 4.21
N PRO A 5 -7.36 35.38 4.60
CA PRO A 5 -6.91 34.65 5.76
C PRO A 5 -6.08 33.41 5.37
N HIS A 6 -4.94 33.30 6.05
CA HIS A 6 -4.33 32.08 6.61
C HIS A 6 -4.49 30.73 5.86
N LEU A 7 -3.51 30.42 5.01
CA LEU A 7 -3.10 29.06 4.66
C LEU A 7 -1.61 28.96 4.98
N LEU A 8 -1.22 28.76 6.25
CA LEU A 8 0.18 28.48 6.61
C LEU A 8 0.30 27.95 8.05
N THR A 9 -0.45 26.89 8.41
CA THR A 9 -0.32 26.28 9.76
C THR A 9 -0.52 24.75 9.83
N CYS A 10 -1.15 24.08 8.85
CA CYS A 10 -1.44 22.65 8.99
C CYS A 10 -0.29 21.70 8.58
N GLY A 11 0.45 21.99 7.50
CA GLY A 11 1.59 21.14 7.09
C GLY A 11 2.74 21.14 8.10
N LEU A 12 2.78 22.12 9.00
CA LEU A 12 3.80 22.19 10.05
C LEU A 12 3.56 21.13 11.13
N MET A 13 2.34 20.65 11.40
CA MET A 13 2.09 19.76 12.55
C MET A 13 2.58 18.31 12.33
N ILE A 14 2.45 17.77 11.11
CA ILE A 14 3.03 16.45 10.75
C ILE A 14 4.56 16.56 10.74
N PHE A 15 5.09 17.63 10.14
CA PHE A 15 6.53 17.94 10.18
C PHE A 15 7.05 18.16 11.60
N LEU A 16 6.25 18.74 12.51
CA LEU A 16 6.65 19.00 13.90
C LEU A 16 6.66 17.73 14.73
N VAL A 17 5.77 16.76 14.50
CA VAL A 17 5.81 15.46 15.19
C VAL A 17 7.02 14.65 14.72
N ALA A 18 7.33 14.65 13.43
CA ALA A 18 8.56 14.05 12.91
C ALA A 18 9.84 14.79 13.36
N MET A 19 9.84 16.14 13.41
CA MET A 19 10.99 16.94 13.88
C MET A 19 11.19 16.95 15.40
N LEU A 20 10.12 16.90 16.22
CA LEU A 20 10.26 16.77 17.67
C LEU A 20 10.89 15.42 18.06
N LEU A 21 10.76 14.40 17.21
CA LEU A 21 11.42 13.10 17.39
C LEU A 21 12.90 13.12 16.95
N LEU A 22 13.35 14.13 16.20
CA LEU A 22 14.71 14.22 15.63
C LEU A 22 15.62 15.28 16.28
N SER A 23 15.11 16.15 17.16
CA SER A 23 15.87 17.25 17.77
C SER A 23 16.13 17.11 19.29
N GLY A 24 16.04 15.89 19.82
CA GLY A 24 16.39 15.59 21.21
C GLY A 24 17.89 15.62 21.45
N ASP A 25 18.45 16.80 21.71
CA ASP A 25 19.78 16.97 22.28
C ASP A 25 19.79 16.46 23.73
N VAL A 26 20.84 15.72 24.07
CA VAL A 26 20.83 14.69 25.11
C VAL A 26 21.06 15.30 26.50
N GLY A 27 19.98 15.47 27.27
CA GLY A 27 20.01 15.66 28.72
C GLY A 27 19.45 14.42 29.44
N PRO A 28 20.07 13.92 30.53
CA PRO A 28 19.71 12.63 31.10
C PRO A 28 18.50 12.77 32.01
N SER A 29 17.29 12.74 31.48
CA SER A 29 16.08 12.56 32.29
C SER A 29 14.86 12.24 31.42
N ALA A 30 14.26 11.07 31.65
CA ALA A 30 12.97 10.58 31.17
C ALA A 30 12.87 10.29 29.66
N ALA A 31 13.24 9.06 29.30
CA ALA A 31 12.98 8.45 27.99
C ALA A 31 11.47 8.26 27.76
N GLY A 32 10.87 9.10 26.90
CA GLY A 32 9.66 8.76 26.16
C GLY A 32 10.07 7.99 24.91
N GLY A 33 10.13 6.66 25.01
CA GLY A 33 10.48 5.81 23.88
C GLY A 33 9.42 5.88 22.78
N LEU A 34 9.87 5.96 21.52
CA LEU A 34 9.07 5.52 20.39
C LEU A 34 8.49 4.14 20.72
N ALA A 35 7.19 3.97 20.50
CA ALA A 35 6.55 2.67 20.55
C ALA A 35 7.07 1.84 19.37
N VAL A 36 8.28 1.29 19.50
CA VAL A 36 8.59 -0.01 18.91
C VAL A 36 7.50 -0.92 19.47
N ALA A 37 6.68 -1.51 18.61
CA ALA A 37 5.82 -2.60 19.03
C ALA A 37 6.73 -3.74 19.51
N VAL A 38 7.07 -3.71 20.80
CA VAL A 38 7.55 -4.88 21.51
C VAL A 38 6.30 -5.70 21.74
N GLY A 39 5.86 -6.39 20.68
CA GLY A 39 5.04 -7.58 20.86
C GLY A 39 5.74 -8.49 21.87
N PRO A 40 5.01 -9.37 22.57
CA PRO A 40 5.66 -10.38 23.41
C PRO A 40 6.81 -10.97 22.60
N ALA A 41 8.02 -10.91 23.17
CA ALA A 41 9.20 -11.38 22.49
C ALA A 41 8.89 -12.78 21.93
N PRO A 42 9.18 -13.08 20.66
CA PRO A 42 9.34 -14.45 20.24
C PRO A 42 10.62 -14.94 20.90
N GLY A 43 10.56 -15.14 22.22
CA GLY A 43 11.54 -15.92 22.93
C GLY A 43 11.23 -17.34 22.54
N ASP A 44 12.02 -17.88 21.59
CA ASP A 44 12.12 -19.30 21.27
C ASP A 44 10.86 -20.10 21.64
N ASP A 45 9.71 -19.74 21.06
CA ASP A 45 8.52 -20.54 21.21
C ASP A 45 8.57 -21.59 20.09
N PRO A 46 8.84 -22.87 20.40
CA PRO A 46 8.83 -23.96 19.44
C PRO A 46 7.44 -24.23 18.84
N THR A 47 6.44 -23.41 19.14
CA THR A 47 5.06 -23.51 18.65
C THR A 47 4.67 -22.50 17.58
N LEU A 48 5.54 -21.56 17.18
CA LEU A 48 5.39 -21.03 15.81
C LEU A 48 5.70 -22.20 14.87
N PRO A 49 4.71 -22.72 14.12
CA PRO A 49 5.03 -23.73 13.14
C PRO A 49 6.11 -23.15 12.24
N PRO A 50 7.18 -23.91 11.89
CA PRO A 50 7.95 -23.52 10.72
C PRO A 50 6.91 -23.36 9.59
N LEU A 51 6.94 -22.28 8.81
CA LEU A 51 5.92 -22.04 7.76
C LEU A 51 5.75 -23.25 6.81
N SER A 52 6.74 -24.15 6.76
CA SER A 52 6.62 -25.49 6.17
C SER A 52 5.52 -26.41 6.72
N ALA A 53 4.95 -26.13 7.90
CA ALA A 53 3.81 -26.86 8.48
C ALA A 53 2.46 -26.24 8.07
N VAL A 54 2.48 -25.02 7.50
CA VAL A 54 1.35 -24.40 6.80
C VAL A 54 1.63 -24.56 5.30
N LEU A 55 1.30 -25.76 4.80
CA LEU A 55 1.22 -26.11 3.37
C LEU A 55 2.55 -26.15 2.59
N ARG A 56 3.27 -27.28 2.71
CA ARG A 56 3.87 -27.89 1.51
C ARG A 56 2.74 -28.33 0.58
N ARG A 57 2.30 -27.47 -0.32
CA ARG A 57 1.65 -27.92 -1.55
C ARG A 57 2.73 -27.92 -2.63
N GLU A 58 3.26 -29.10 -2.92
CA GLU A 58 4.09 -29.29 -4.09
C GLU A 58 3.24 -28.97 -5.32
N SER A 59 3.70 -28.00 -6.11
CA SER A 59 3.07 -27.47 -7.33
C SER A 59 1.67 -26.85 -7.15
N TYR A 60 1.58 -25.55 -7.43
CA TYR A 60 0.34 -24.99 -7.95
C TYR A 60 0.17 -25.54 -9.37
N GLU A 61 -0.74 -26.49 -9.56
CA GLU A 61 -1.44 -26.53 -10.84
C GLU A 61 -2.34 -25.29 -10.86
N MET A 62 -1.94 -24.28 -11.64
CA MET A 62 -2.85 -23.22 -12.10
C MET A 62 -3.96 -23.91 -12.89
N ILE A 63 -5.03 -24.30 -12.20
CA ILE A 63 -6.27 -24.64 -12.89
C ILE A 63 -6.90 -23.29 -13.26
N ASP A 64 -6.57 -22.87 -14.47
CA ASP A 64 -7.18 -21.77 -15.21
C ASP A 64 -8.66 -22.08 -15.47
N THR A 65 -9.50 -21.98 -14.44
CA THR A 65 -10.96 -21.90 -14.64
C THR A 65 -11.30 -20.47 -15.01
N LEU A 66 -11.26 -20.23 -16.32
CA LEU A 66 -11.71 -19.01 -16.97
C LEU A 66 -13.22 -18.80 -16.81
N ALA A 67 -13.55 -17.53 -16.52
CA ALA A 67 -14.77 -16.78 -16.76
C ALA A 67 -15.96 -16.98 -15.79
N ASP A 68 -16.08 -16.05 -14.83
CA ASP A 68 -17.38 -15.44 -14.55
C ASP A 68 -17.48 -14.12 -15.34
N PRO A 69 -18.56 -13.88 -16.10
CA PRO A 69 -18.83 -12.58 -16.70
C PRO A 69 -19.31 -11.67 -15.57
N VAL A 70 -18.39 -10.94 -14.97
CA VAL A 70 -18.71 -9.88 -13.99
C VAL A 70 -19.50 -8.82 -14.75
N SER A 71 -20.79 -8.67 -14.41
CA SER A 71 -21.55 -7.48 -14.77
C SER A 71 -20.89 -6.28 -14.10
N ALA A 72 -20.21 -5.45 -14.88
CA ALA A 72 -19.65 -4.19 -14.41
C ALA A 72 -20.77 -3.37 -13.73
N LEU A 73 -20.53 -2.96 -12.48
CA LEU A 73 -21.32 -1.93 -11.82
C LEU A 73 -21.30 -0.66 -12.69
N ASP A 74 -22.41 0.08 -12.68
CA ASP A 74 -22.51 1.36 -13.39
C ASP A 74 -21.33 2.26 -12.99
N PRO A 75 -20.71 2.97 -13.96
CA PRO A 75 -19.55 3.80 -13.69
C PRO A 75 -19.88 4.91 -12.69
N PRO A 76 -18.90 5.38 -11.91
CA PRO A 76 -19.06 6.57 -11.10
C PRO A 76 -19.70 7.69 -11.91
N PRO A 77 -20.72 8.41 -11.38
CA PRO A 77 -21.34 9.52 -12.07
C PRO A 77 -20.27 10.56 -12.49
N GLY A 78 -19.82 10.49 -13.75
CA GLY A 78 -18.66 11.21 -14.27
C GLY A 78 -17.86 10.43 -15.33
N GLY A 79 -17.94 9.09 -15.33
CA GLY A 79 -17.26 8.16 -16.23
C GLY A 79 -17.85 8.05 -17.64
N LYS A 80 -17.89 9.16 -18.39
CA LYS A 80 -18.24 9.15 -19.83
C LYS A 80 -17.05 9.43 -20.75
N SER A 81 -15.84 9.22 -20.28
CA SER A 81 -14.62 9.50 -21.04
C SER A 81 -13.58 8.46 -20.71
N ASN A 82 -12.74 8.11 -21.69
CA ASN A 82 -11.58 7.22 -21.57
C ASN A 82 -10.50 7.74 -20.59
N SER A 83 -10.89 8.25 -19.42
CA SER A 83 -10.01 8.83 -18.43
C SER A 83 -9.49 7.75 -17.50
N THR A 84 -8.17 7.71 -17.37
CA THR A 84 -7.47 6.79 -16.51
C THR A 84 -7.77 7.08 -15.03
N LEU A 85 -8.41 6.13 -14.34
CA LEU A 85 -8.87 6.29 -12.96
C LEU A 85 -7.86 5.72 -11.96
N MET A 86 -7.59 6.50 -10.91
CA MET A 86 -6.74 6.12 -9.78
C MET A 86 -7.44 6.51 -8.48
N TRP A 87 -7.15 5.79 -7.40
CA TRP A 87 -7.58 6.08 -6.05
C TRP A 87 -6.37 6.31 -5.16
N GLY A 88 -6.55 7.15 -4.14
CA GLY A 88 -5.58 7.31 -3.07
C GLY A 88 -6.29 7.27 -1.73
N TYR A 89 -5.64 6.70 -0.72
CA TYR A 89 -6.19 6.63 0.64
C TYR A 89 -5.46 7.59 1.57
N GLU A 90 -6.20 8.51 2.18
CA GLU A 90 -5.66 9.60 2.98
C GLU A 90 -5.19 9.18 4.37
N ALA A 91 -4.04 9.73 4.78
CA ALA A 91 -3.34 9.57 6.05
C ALA A 91 -3.96 10.35 7.24
N ASN A 92 -5.25 10.19 7.56
CA ASN A 92 -5.92 11.08 8.54
C ASN A 92 -6.44 10.36 9.80
N PHE A 93 -6.02 10.81 10.98
CA PHE A 93 -6.53 10.28 12.27
C PHE A 93 -7.98 10.64 12.61
N ALA A 94 -8.72 11.28 11.71
CA ALA A 94 -10.17 11.32 11.76
C ALA A 94 -10.80 11.63 10.39
N ASN A 95 -11.56 10.70 9.83
CA ASN A 95 -12.16 10.76 8.48
C ASN A 95 -11.13 10.67 7.36
N SER A 96 -10.35 9.59 7.34
CA SER A 96 -9.54 9.24 6.16
C SER A 96 -10.42 9.02 4.95
N ARG A 97 -10.25 9.86 3.93
CA ARG A 97 -10.99 9.77 2.67
C ARG A 97 -10.27 8.86 1.70
N ILE A 98 -11.03 8.12 0.92
CA ILE A 98 -10.59 7.60 -0.37
C ILE A 98 -10.94 8.66 -1.41
N LEU A 99 -9.92 9.19 -2.09
CA LEU A 99 -10.07 10.15 -3.17
C LEU A 99 -9.92 9.42 -4.51
N SER A 100 -10.61 9.89 -5.53
CA SER A 100 -10.41 9.40 -6.90
C SER A 100 -9.86 10.50 -7.80
N TYR A 101 -9.13 10.08 -8.82
CA TYR A 101 -8.44 10.96 -9.77
C TYR A 101 -8.58 10.41 -11.18
N ASN A 102 -8.91 11.28 -12.12
CA ASN A 102 -8.54 11.07 -13.50
C ASN A 102 -7.12 11.58 -13.68
N ILE A 103 -6.20 10.78 -14.24
CA ILE A 103 -4.79 11.18 -14.39
C ILE A 103 -4.40 11.52 -15.83
N ALA A 104 -5.30 11.31 -16.80
CA ALA A 104 -5.06 11.61 -18.21
C ALA A 104 -6.36 12.08 -18.92
N PRO A 105 -6.63 13.40 -19.00
CA PRO A 105 -5.95 14.50 -18.30
C PRO A 105 -6.24 14.51 -16.80
N TYR A 106 -5.41 15.22 -16.03
CA TYR A 106 -5.61 15.34 -14.58
C TYR A 106 -6.94 16.05 -14.24
N ALA A 107 -7.76 15.41 -13.42
CA ALA A 107 -8.92 16.00 -12.75
C ALA A 107 -9.23 15.24 -11.46
N GLY A 108 -9.46 15.96 -10.36
CA GLY A 108 -10.00 15.36 -9.13
C GLY A 108 -11.40 14.80 -9.37
N GLY A 109 -11.67 13.63 -8.80
CA GLY A 109 -12.94 12.93 -8.88
C GLY A 109 -13.71 12.94 -7.55
N PRO A 110 -14.74 12.07 -7.43
CA PRO A 110 -15.45 11.88 -6.18
C PRO A 110 -14.55 11.42 -5.03
N GLU A 111 -14.97 11.70 -3.80
CA GLU A 111 -14.32 11.26 -2.56
C GLU A 111 -15.35 10.69 -1.58
N CYS A 112 -14.95 9.69 -0.79
CA CYS A 112 -15.78 9.16 0.28
C CYS A 112 -14.95 8.77 1.49
N VAL A 113 -15.59 8.70 2.66
CA VAL A 113 -15.01 8.11 3.88
C VAL A 113 -15.56 6.68 4.00
N PRO A 114 -14.73 5.65 4.26
CA PRO A 114 -15.22 4.32 4.58
C PRO A 114 -16.26 4.35 5.70
N ASP A 115 -17.25 3.46 5.63
CA ASP A 115 -18.28 3.41 6.68
C ASP A 115 -17.70 2.93 8.03
N ALA A 116 -18.53 2.98 9.09
CA ALA A 116 -18.10 2.59 10.42
C ALA A 116 -17.64 1.12 10.53
N ALA A 117 -18.12 0.22 9.66
CA ALA A 117 -17.70 -1.18 9.66
C ALA A 117 -16.28 -1.33 9.08
N ALA A 118 -15.93 -0.50 8.10
CA ALA A 118 -14.58 -0.36 7.56
C ALA A 118 -13.72 0.68 8.31
N GLY A 119 -14.06 0.97 9.56
CA GLY A 119 -13.27 1.83 10.46
C GLY A 119 -13.68 3.29 10.55
N GLY A 120 -14.49 3.76 9.61
CA GLY A 120 -15.25 4.98 9.75
C GLY A 120 -14.40 6.23 10.02
N PRO A 121 -14.96 7.20 10.76
CA PRO A 121 -14.34 8.50 10.98
C PRO A 121 -13.14 8.45 11.93
N THR A 122 -12.73 7.29 12.44
CA THR A 122 -11.62 7.15 13.39
C THR A 122 -10.40 6.43 12.82
N GLY A 123 -10.53 5.85 11.62
CA GLY A 123 -9.42 5.17 10.96
C GLY A 123 -8.47 6.15 10.30
N ASN A 124 -7.16 5.87 10.42
CA ASN A 124 -6.12 6.39 9.57
C ASN A 124 -5.94 5.46 8.37
N GLY A 125 -6.16 5.96 7.15
CA GLY A 125 -6.03 5.18 5.93
C GLY A 125 -4.60 4.68 5.75
N ARG A 126 -4.46 3.51 5.12
CA ARG A 126 -3.17 2.93 4.74
C ARG A 126 -3.29 2.38 3.33
N GLY A 127 -3.17 1.07 3.18
CA GLY A 127 -3.13 0.45 1.87
C GLY A 127 -4.46 0.57 1.13
N VAL A 128 -4.38 0.68 -0.18
CA VAL A 128 -5.52 0.62 -1.09
C VAL A 128 -5.14 -0.19 -2.32
N ALA A 129 -5.99 -1.12 -2.76
CA ALA A 129 -5.78 -1.87 -3.99
C ALA A 129 -7.11 -2.07 -4.73
N TYR A 130 -7.12 -1.82 -6.03
CA TYR A 130 -8.28 -2.05 -6.88
C TYR A 130 -8.50 -3.54 -7.14
N ASP A 131 -9.73 -4.02 -6.95
CA ASP A 131 -10.12 -5.39 -7.28
C ASP A 131 -10.73 -5.49 -8.68
N PRO A 132 -10.02 -6.06 -9.67
CA PRO A 132 -10.53 -6.19 -11.02
C PRO A 132 -11.58 -7.30 -11.15
N LEU A 133 -11.91 -8.07 -10.11
CA LEU A 133 -12.95 -9.08 -10.20
C LEU A 133 -14.35 -8.53 -9.87
N ASP A 134 -14.46 -7.41 -9.16
CA ASP A 134 -15.77 -6.83 -8.84
C ASP A 134 -15.80 -5.30 -8.85
N GLY A 135 -14.67 -4.66 -9.13
CA GLY A 135 -14.58 -3.21 -9.22
C GLY A 135 -14.55 -2.49 -7.87
N ASN A 136 -14.43 -3.23 -6.76
CA ASN A 136 -14.33 -2.66 -5.42
C ASN A 136 -12.86 -2.40 -5.03
N LEU A 137 -12.64 -1.74 -3.89
CA LEU A 137 -11.31 -1.48 -3.36
C LEU A 137 -11.06 -2.32 -2.12
N TRP A 138 -9.92 -2.99 -2.06
CA TRP A 138 -9.34 -3.47 -0.82
C TRP A 138 -8.68 -2.32 -0.10
N ILE A 139 -8.87 -2.20 1.21
CA ILE A 139 -8.24 -1.18 2.03
C ILE A 139 -7.76 -1.77 3.36
N THR A 140 -6.69 -1.18 3.90
CA THR A 140 -6.27 -1.35 5.30
C THR A 140 -6.21 -0.02 6.02
N ARG A 141 -6.21 -0.05 7.35
CA ARG A 141 -6.26 1.15 8.18
C ARG A 141 -5.55 0.91 9.51
N LEU A 142 -5.20 1.99 10.18
CA LEU A 142 -4.71 1.98 11.56
C LEU A 142 -5.64 2.79 12.46
N THR A 143 -5.60 2.48 13.75
CA THR A 143 -6.12 3.32 14.83
C THR A 143 -4.95 3.66 15.74
N PHE A 144 -4.50 4.92 15.72
CA PHE A 144 -3.29 5.35 16.46
C PHE A 144 -2.06 4.45 16.22
N PHE A 145 -1.76 4.17 14.96
CA PHE A 145 -0.67 3.28 14.50
C PHE A 145 -0.83 1.79 14.85
N VAL A 146 -1.98 1.38 15.35
CA VAL A 146 -2.31 -0.04 15.59
C VAL A 146 -3.23 -0.52 14.48
N GLY A 147 -2.82 -1.57 13.78
CA GLY A 147 -3.68 -2.23 12.80
C GLY A 147 -4.78 -3.03 13.47
N ASP A 148 -5.87 -3.27 12.76
CA ASP A 148 -6.99 -4.07 13.25
C ASP A 148 -6.93 -5.54 12.81
N GLY A 149 -5.88 -5.93 12.09
CA GLY A 149 -5.68 -7.30 11.61
C GLY A 149 -6.69 -7.71 10.55
N LEU A 150 -7.27 -6.75 9.81
CA LEU A 150 -8.28 -6.97 8.77
C LEU A 150 -7.86 -6.33 7.45
N ILE A 151 -8.33 -6.92 6.35
CA ILE A 151 -8.39 -6.25 5.04
C ILE A 151 -9.87 -6.07 4.70
N HIS A 152 -10.28 -4.82 4.54
CA HIS A 152 -11.65 -4.46 4.23
C HIS A 152 -11.84 -4.32 2.73
N LYS A 153 -13.03 -4.65 2.23
CA LYS A 153 -13.43 -4.35 0.87
C LYS A 153 -14.53 -3.31 0.87
N VAL A 154 -14.37 -2.23 0.12
CA VAL A 154 -15.34 -1.12 0.06
C VAL A 154 -15.68 -0.77 -1.38
N THR A 155 -16.86 -0.20 -1.59
CA THR A 155 -17.20 0.36 -2.90
C THR A 155 -16.39 1.64 -3.16
N PRO A 156 -15.89 1.90 -4.38
CA PRO A 156 -15.13 3.12 -4.66
C PRO A 156 -15.98 4.40 -4.55
N PRO A 157 -15.38 5.59 -4.42
CA PRO A 157 -16.09 6.87 -4.40
C PRO A 157 -17.03 7.08 -5.59
N GLN A 158 -18.30 7.41 -5.30
CA GLN A 158 -19.32 7.69 -6.32
C GLN A 158 -19.84 9.14 -6.28
N VAL A 159 -19.83 9.78 -5.10
CA VAL A 159 -20.36 11.12 -4.85
C VAL A 159 -19.53 11.84 -3.80
N THR A 160 -19.49 13.18 -3.82
CA THR A 160 -18.76 14.01 -2.84
C THR A 160 -19.69 14.98 -2.12
N PRO A 161 -19.67 15.04 -0.77
CA PRO A 161 -19.07 14.05 0.14
C PRO A 161 -19.86 12.74 0.11
N GLY A 162 -19.18 11.60 0.17
CA GLY A 162 -19.79 10.27 0.16
C GLY A 162 -19.37 9.39 1.32
N THR A 163 -20.04 8.24 1.42
CA THR A 163 -19.60 7.10 2.21
C THR A 163 -19.12 6.01 1.26
N CYS A 164 -18.07 5.28 1.62
CA CYS A 164 -17.65 4.05 0.94
C CYS A 164 -18.17 2.85 1.75
N PRO A 165 -19.37 2.31 1.45
CA PRO A 165 -19.89 1.13 2.12
C PRO A 165 -18.93 -0.06 2.10
N GLN A 166 -18.82 -0.76 3.22
CA GLN A 166 -18.13 -2.04 3.27
C GLN A 166 -18.94 -3.11 2.52
N VAL A 167 -18.27 -3.78 1.58
CA VAL A 167 -18.79 -4.91 0.81
C VAL A 167 -18.49 -6.22 1.52
N SER A 168 -17.25 -6.39 1.97
CA SER A 168 -16.80 -7.58 2.70
C SER A 168 -15.57 -7.26 3.54
N VAL A 169 -15.13 -8.23 4.34
CA VAL A 169 -13.92 -8.13 5.16
C VAL A 169 -13.30 -9.52 5.29
N ILE A 170 -11.98 -9.60 5.25
CA ILE A 170 -11.22 -10.80 5.53
C ILE A 170 -10.26 -10.52 6.70
N PRO A 171 -9.96 -11.51 7.55
CA PRO A 171 -8.83 -11.39 8.47
C PRO A 171 -7.53 -11.24 7.68
N PHE A 172 -6.50 -10.62 8.25
CA PHE A 172 -5.15 -10.70 7.70
C PHE A 172 -4.37 -11.78 8.46
N GLY A 173 -3.96 -12.84 7.76
CA GLY A 173 -3.28 -13.97 8.37
C GLY A 173 -4.14 -14.68 9.42
N ASP A 174 -3.72 -14.62 10.68
CA ASP A 174 -4.45 -15.16 11.82
C ASP A 174 -5.39 -14.14 12.51
N GLY A 175 -5.46 -12.91 11.97
CA GLY A 175 -6.32 -11.84 12.46
C GLY A 175 -5.76 -11.14 13.71
N LEU A 176 -6.56 -10.20 14.24
CA LEU A 176 -6.14 -9.29 15.32
C LEU A 176 -5.48 -10.00 16.51
N GLY A 177 -4.26 -9.57 16.86
CA GLY A 177 -3.51 -10.07 18.00
C GLY A 177 -2.88 -11.44 17.77
N GLY A 178 -2.83 -11.89 16.50
CA GLY A 178 -2.18 -13.11 16.08
C GLY A 178 -0.65 -13.03 16.11
N THR A 179 -0.04 -13.98 15.42
CA THR A 179 1.40 -14.14 15.23
C THR A 179 1.90 -13.39 14.00
N ILE A 180 1.01 -13.14 13.03
CA ILE A 180 1.25 -12.23 11.92
C ILE A 180 0.94 -10.81 12.40
N GLN A 181 1.69 -9.83 11.91
CA GLN A 181 1.46 -8.42 12.27
C GLN A 181 0.04 -7.98 11.90
N ASP A 182 -0.51 -7.04 12.66
CA ASP A 182 -1.86 -6.52 12.43
C ASP A 182 -1.89 -5.27 11.56
N ASP A 183 -0.75 -4.58 11.42
CA ASP A 183 -0.60 -3.28 10.78
C ASP A 183 -0.04 -3.40 9.36
N ILE A 184 -0.86 -2.98 8.38
CA ILE A 184 -0.56 -3.06 6.95
C ILE A 184 -0.57 -1.66 6.37
N GLY A 185 0.56 -1.27 5.78
CA GLY A 185 0.82 0.07 5.28
C GLY A 185 0.44 0.28 3.82
N ALA A 186 0.65 -0.74 2.98
CA ALA A 186 0.34 -0.68 1.54
C ALA A 186 -0.18 -2.01 1.00
N LEU A 187 -1.00 -1.94 -0.06
CA LEU A 187 -1.58 -3.08 -0.74
C LEU A 187 -1.34 -2.98 -2.25
N ASP A 188 -1.17 -4.12 -2.92
CA ASP A 188 -1.35 -4.20 -4.37
C ASP A 188 -1.87 -5.59 -4.75
N LEU A 189 -2.29 -5.80 -6.00
CA LEU A 189 -2.71 -7.09 -6.52
C LEU A 189 -1.65 -7.78 -7.35
N ASP A 190 -1.50 -9.07 -7.09
CA ASP A 190 -0.79 -9.96 -7.98
C ASP A 190 -1.55 -10.07 -9.31
N GLN A 191 -0.97 -9.54 -10.39
CA GLN A 191 -1.66 -9.52 -11.69
C GLN A 191 -1.92 -10.93 -12.27
N GLY A 192 -1.22 -11.97 -11.81
CA GLY A 192 -1.44 -13.34 -12.25
C GLY A 192 -2.57 -14.03 -11.49
N SER A 193 -2.40 -14.16 -10.18
CA SER A 193 -3.28 -14.92 -9.28
C SER A 193 -4.45 -14.10 -8.72
N LYS A 194 -4.40 -12.77 -8.83
CA LYS A 194 -5.36 -11.81 -8.26
C LYS A 194 -5.43 -11.80 -6.73
N HIS A 195 -4.53 -12.53 -6.07
CA HIS A 195 -4.30 -12.43 -4.64
C HIS A 195 -3.68 -11.09 -4.27
N ILE A 196 -3.74 -10.74 -2.99
CA ILE A 196 -3.34 -9.42 -2.50
C ILE A 196 -1.90 -9.50 -2.00
N TRP A 197 -1.02 -8.69 -2.55
CA TRP A 197 0.25 -8.39 -1.90
C TRP A 197 0.04 -7.32 -0.84
N ALA A 198 0.58 -7.54 0.35
CA ALA A 198 0.48 -6.64 1.48
C ALA A 198 1.86 -6.36 2.07
N ALA A 199 2.14 -5.09 2.36
CA ALA A 199 3.35 -4.65 3.06
C ALA A 199 3.01 -4.29 4.51
N GLY A 200 3.80 -4.80 5.44
CA GLY A 200 3.70 -4.39 6.84
C GLY A 200 4.02 -2.94 7.06
N TYR A 201 3.23 -2.28 7.89
CA TYR A 201 3.43 -0.87 8.21
C TYR A 201 4.69 -0.70 9.06
N ALA A 202 4.72 -1.20 10.30
CA ALA A 202 5.87 -1.07 11.19
C ALA A 202 6.89 -2.20 11.00
N PRO A 203 8.20 -1.91 11.07
CA PRO A 203 9.23 -2.94 11.10
C PRO A 203 9.08 -3.86 12.32
N ILE A 204 9.22 -5.17 12.10
CA ILE A 204 9.19 -6.16 13.18
C ILE A 204 10.61 -6.55 13.58
N ILE A 205 10.86 -6.63 14.88
CA ILE A 205 12.08 -7.20 15.47
C ILE A 205 11.81 -8.63 15.93
N VAL A 206 12.58 -9.59 15.42
CA VAL A 206 12.50 -10.99 15.84
C VAL A 206 13.78 -11.37 16.58
N GLY A 207 13.65 -11.63 17.89
CA GLY A 207 14.79 -11.92 18.77
C GLY A 207 15.76 -10.73 18.84
N LEU A 208 17.05 -10.99 18.58
CA LEU A 208 18.10 -9.96 18.53
C LEU A 208 18.47 -9.53 17.10
N ALA A 209 17.63 -9.87 16.11
CA ALA A 209 17.89 -9.52 14.72
C ALA A 209 17.58 -8.03 14.43
N PRO A 210 18.17 -7.44 13.37
CA PRO A 210 17.75 -6.13 12.89
C PRO A 210 16.25 -6.10 12.54
N PRO A 211 15.59 -4.93 12.60
CA PRO A 211 14.19 -4.80 12.21
C PRO A 211 13.98 -5.17 10.73
N ARG A 212 12.80 -5.72 10.44
CA ARG A 212 12.45 -6.33 9.15
C ARG A 212 11.14 -5.73 8.63
N ASN A 213 11.12 -5.36 7.36
CA ASN A 213 9.90 -4.99 6.64
C ASN A 213 9.40 -6.25 5.94
N TYR A 214 8.23 -6.75 6.35
CA TYR A 214 7.65 -7.97 5.81
C TYR A 214 6.66 -7.69 4.68
N PHE A 215 6.60 -8.64 3.76
CA PHE A 215 5.67 -8.67 2.63
C PHE A 215 4.95 -10.01 2.61
N TYR A 216 3.69 -9.99 2.22
CA TYR A 216 2.79 -11.13 2.30
C TYR A 216 1.97 -11.23 1.02
N LEU A 217 1.92 -12.43 0.43
CA LEU A 217 0.87 -12.77 -0.52
C LEU A 217 -0.30 -13.34 0.26
N VAL A 218 -1.46 -12.73 0.14
CA VAL A 218 -2.66 -13.00 0.92
C VAL A 218 -3.74 -13.56 0.00
N ASP A 219 -4.33 -14.67 0.41
CA ASP A 219 -5.52 -15.21 -0.22
C ASP A 219 -6.67 -14.21 -0.07
N ARG A 220 -7.02 -13.55 -1.17
CA ARG A 220 -8.09 -12.55 -1.26
C ARG A 220 -9.46 -13.04 -0.75
N ASP A 221 -9.72 -14.35 -0.77
CA ASP A 221 -11.05 -14.87 -0.44
C ASP A 221 -11.21 -15.14 1.06
N ASN A 222 -10.10 -15.32 1.79
CA ASN A 222 -10.16 -15.74 3.20
C ASN A 222 -9.06 -15.18 4.11
N GLY A 223 -8.11 -14.41 3.60
CA GLY A 223 -7.09 -13.75 4.41
C GLY A 223 -5.84 -14.55 4.71
N LYS A 224 -5.75 -15.82 4.29
CA LYS A 224 -4.60 -16.67 4.61
C LYS A 224 -3.33 -16.19 3.93
N ILE A 225 -2.22 -16.25 4.66
CA ILE A 225 -0.89 -16.00 4.10
C ILE A 225 -0.50 -17.18 3.21
N LEU A 226 -0.36 -16.93 1.91
CA LEU A 226 0.09 -17.88 0.90
C LEU A 226 1.61 -17.88 0.77
N GLN A 227 2.22 -16.69 0.85
CA GLN A 227 3.66 -16.51 0.82
C GLN A 227 4.04 -15.35 1.74
N SER A 228 5.26 -15.36 2.25
CA SER A 228 5.79 -14.24 3.01
C SER A 228 7.31 -14.17 2.90
N CYS A 229 7.83 -12.96 3.05
CA CYS A 229 9.26 -12.68 3.04
C CYS A 229 9.54 -11.35 3.72
N PHE A 230 10.81 -11.00 3.88
CA PHE A 230 11.19 -9.68 4.37
C PHE A 230 12.40 -9.11 3.68
N ILE A 231 12.57 -7.80 3.81
CA ILE A 231 13.85 -7.12 3.59
C ILE A 231 14.30 -6.46 4.91
N PRO A 232 15.61 -6.20 5.09
CA PRO A 232 16.06 -5.38 6.21
C PRO A 232 15.38 -4.00 6.16
N ALA A 233 14.82 -3.57 7.28
CA ALA A 233 14.18 -2.27 7.40
C ALA A 233 15.22 -1.15 7.22
N ASN A 234 14.82 -0.07 6.55
CA ASN A 234 15.68 1.08 6.38
C ASN A 234 15.43 2.12 7.47
N LEU A 235 16.03 1.97 8.64
CA LEU A 235 15.81 2.92 9.75
C LEU A 235 16.43 4.30 9.51
N LEU A 236 17.14 4.52 8.40
CA LEU A 236 17.74 5.81 8.10
C LEU A 236 16.64 6.84 7.81
N ASN A 237 16.75 8.01 8.44
CA ASN A 237 15.86 9.16 8.23
C ASN A 237 14.38 8.92 8.58
N GLY A 238 14.04 7.95 9.43
CA GLY A 238 12.64 7.68 9.78
C GLY A 238 11.85 6.91 8.72
N ALA A 239 12.51 6.41 7.65
CA ALA A 239 11.95 5.51 6.64
C ALA A 239 11.73 4.07 7.18
N GLY A 240 11.33 3.94 8.44
CA GLY A 240 11.04 2.64 9.03
C GLY A 240 9.68 2.11 8.58
N PHE A 241 8.69 2.99 8.53
CA PHE A 241 7.34 2.63 8.13
C PHE A 241 7.26 2.42 6.63
N ASN A 242 6.52 1.40 6.20
CA ASN A 242 6.40 1.07 4.80
C ASN A 242 4.98 1.34 4.30
N ASP A 243 4.86 2.44 3.56
CA ASP A 243 3.63 2.91 2.94
C ASP A 243 3.73 2.80 1.41
N SER A 244 4.66 1.99 0.89
CA SER A 244 4.82 1.80 -0.55
C SER A 244 4.93 0.33 -0.94
N LEU A 245 4.04 -0.11 -1.83
CA LEU A 245 4.08 -1.45 -2.40
C LEU A 245 3.47 -1.43 -3.79
N SER A 246 4.17 -1.99 -4.77
CA SER A 246 3.53 -2.36 -6.04
C SER A 246 4.11 -3.66 -6.59
N TYR A 247 3.28 -4.47 -7.21
CA TYR A 247 3.62 -5.62 -8.02
C TYR A 247 3.85 -5.16 -9.46
N ALA A 248 5.01 -5.52 -10.02
CA ALA A 248 5.38 -5.16 -11.38
C ALA A 248 5.94 -6.34 -12.16
N ARG A 249 5.65 -6.37 -13.46
CA ARG A 249 6.30 -7.29 -14.42
C ARG A 249 7.34 -6.51 -15.22
N LEU A 250 8.60 -6.62 -14.82
CA LEU A 250 9.69 -5.83 -15.39
C LEU A 250 10.61 -6.69 -16.28
N PRO A 251 10.75 -6.39 -17.58
CA PRO A 251 11.68 -7.12 -18.44
C PRO A 251 13.13 -6.77 -18.10
N GLY A 252 14.08 -7.65 -18.44
CA GLY A 252 15.51 -7.33 -18.37
C GLY A 252 16.15 -7.33 -16.98
N LEU A 253 15.37 -7.54 -15.91
CA LEU A 253 15.89 -7.80 -14.57
C LEU A 253 16.13 -9.31 -14.35
N PRO A 254 17.13 -9.71 -13.55
CA PRO A 254 17.31 -11.10 -13.14
C PRO A 254 16.12 -11.60 -12.31
N GLY A 255 15.77 -12.88 -12.46
CA GLY A 255 14.75 -13.51 -11.62
C GLY A 255 13.53 -13.98 -12.41
N SER A 256 12.39 -14.01 -11.74
CA SER A 256 11.12 -14.53 -12.29
C SER A 256 10.44 -13.63 -13.32
N GLY A 257 10.87 -12.36 -13.45
CA GLY A 257 10.16 -11.35 -14.23
C GLY A 257 8.96 -10.74 -13.49
N GLN A 258 8.70 -11.14 -12.24
CA GLN A 258 7.61 -10.66 -11.39
C GLN A 258 8.19 -10.14 -10.07
N TYR A 259 7.96 -8.87 -9.77
CA TYR A 259 8.67 -8.18 -8.72
C TYR A 259 7.74 -7.40 -7.81
N LEU A 260 8.14 -7.23 -6.55
CA LEU A 260 7.60 -6.20 -5.68
C LEU A 260 8.53 -4.99 -5.72
N LEU A 261 7.95 -3.81 -5.81
CA LEU A 261 8.58 -2.50 -5.71
C LEU A 261 8.17 -1.89 -4.38
N THR A 262 9.14 -1.31 -3.68
CA THR A 262 8.94 -0.64 -2.39
C THR A 262 10.20 0.17 -2.08
N ASP A 263 10.06 1.40 -1.62
CA ASP A 263 11.19 2.11 -1.02
C ASP A 263 11.35 1.76 0.48
N GLY A 264 10.32 1.12 1.04
CA GLY A 264 10.25 0.73 2.43
C GLY A 264 10.26 1.92 3.38
N GLY A 265 9.81 3.09 2.91
CA GLY A 265 9.77 4.37 3.62
C GLY A 265 8.43 5.09 3.45
N GLU A 266 8.41 6.36 3.87
CA GLU A 266 7.20 7.21 3.93
C GLU A 266 7.48 8.63 3.36
N PHE A 267 8.40 9.40 3.95
CA PHE A 267 8.54 10.84 3.61
C PHE A 267 9.81 11.28 2.88
N PHE A 268 10.85 10.46 2.89
CA PHE A 268 12.16 10.84 2.37
C PHE A 268 12.51 10.00 1.17
N ALA A 269 13.22 10.59 0.21
CA ALA A 269 13.73 9.86 -0.94
C ALA A 269 14.61 8.69 -0.46
N ALA A 270 14.04 7.49 -0.54
CA ALA A 270 14.72 6.22 -0.31
C ALA A 270 14.79 5.46 -1.63
N PRO A 271 15.87 4.69 -1.87
CA PRO A 271 15.97 3.93 -3.10
C PRO A 271 14.84 2.90 -3.21
N LEU A 272 14.18 2.86 -4.37
CA LEU A 272 13.17 1.86 -4.70
C LEU A 272 13.85 0.50 -4.85
N LYS A 273 13.48 -0.45 -3.99
CA LYS A 273 14.01 -1.82 -3.99
C LYS A 273 13.12 -2.69 -4.86
N VAL A 274 13.75 -3.52 -5.69
CA VAL A 274 13.07 -4.50 -6.53
C VAL A 274 13.29 -5.89 -5.96
N ILE A 275 12.22 -6.52 -5.48
CA ILE A 275 12.24 -7.82 -4.81
C ILE A 275 11.67 -8.86 -5.78
N ASP A 276 12.41 -9.92 -6.08
CA ASP A 276 11.85 -11.03 -6.88
C ASP A 276 10.82 -11.81 -6.06
N THR A 277 9.57 -11.85 -6.55
CA THR A 277 8.46 -12.58 -5.90
C THR A 277 8.78 -14.06 -5.73
N ALA A 278 9.55 -14.68 -6.63
CA ALA A 278 9.97 -16.09 -6.48
C ALA A 278 10.90 -16.32 -5.28
N SER A 279 11.56 -15.26 -4.79
CA SER A 279 12.36 -15.32 -3.57
C SER A 279 11.54 -15.16 -2.29
N CYS A 280 10.24 -14.85 -2.41
CA CYS A 280 9.37 -14.63 -1.26
C CYS A 280 8.72 -15.93 -0.77
N HIS A 281 9.33 -16.56 0.22
CA HIS A 281 8.81 -17.77 0.82
C HIS A 281 9.25 -17.94 2.28
N ASP A 282 8.41 -18.61 3.06
CA ASP A 282 8.67 -19.01 4.45
C ASP A 282 9.10 -17.88 5.40
N GLY A 283 8.73 -16.62 5.14
CA GLY A 283 9.13 -15.49 5.98
C GLY A 283 10.64 -15.24 5.99
N LYS A 284 11.36 -15.67 4.94
CA LYS A 284 12.81 -15.49 4.80
C LYS A 284 13.16 -14.15 4.15
N GLN A 285 14.43 -13.79 4.24
CA GLN A 285 14.93 -12.60 3.57
C GLN A 285 14.81 -12.77 2.05
N ALA A 286 14.12 -11.85 1.40
CA ALA A 286 13.94 -11.83 -0.03
C ALA A 286 15.20 -11.32 -0.74
N THR A 287 15.34 -11.67 -2.02
CA THR A 287 16.43 -11.20 -2.87
C THR A 287 16.06 -9.87 -3.49
N ILE A 288 16.84 -8.84 -3.19
CA ILE A 288 16.77 -7.56 -3.90
C ILE A 288 17.59 -7.70 -5.18
N VAL A 289 16.92 -7.71 -6.33
CA VAL A 289 17.55 -7.92 -7.65
C VAL A 289 18.00 -6.61 -8.31
N ALA A 290 17.40 -5.49 -7.90
CA ALA A 290 17.77 -4.16 -8.34
C ALA A 290 17.42 -3.10 -7.29
N THR A 291 18.03 -1.93 -7.42
CA THR A 291 17.72 -0.76 -6.60
C THR A 291 17.80 0.47 -7.49
N PHE A 292 16.72 1.23 -7.55
CA PHE A 292 16.61 2.44 -8.35
C PHE A 292 16.59 3.67 -7.44
N GLN A 293 17.19 4.76 -7.89
CA GLN A 293 17.14 6.02 -7.15
C GLN A 293 15.80 6.71 -7.41
N THR A 294 15.18 7.19 -6.35
CA THR A 294 13.96 7.99 -6.41
C THR A 294 14.32 9.48 -6.40
N THR A 295 13.49 10.30 -7.02
CA THR A 295 13.72 11.76 -7.08
C THR A 295 13.02 12.54 -5.95
N HIS A 296 12.11 11.87 -5.25
CA HIS A 296 11.28 12.38 -4.16
C HIS A 296 10.95 11.24 -3.18
N GLY A 297 10.37 11.56 -2.02
CA GLY A 297 9.86 10.54 -1.09
C GLY A 297 8.54 9.99 -1.57
N LEU A 298 8.29 8.69 -1.35
CA LEU A 298 7.12 7.99 -1.87
C LEU A 298 6.18 7.63 -0.72
N THR A 299 4.95 8.10 -0.80
CA THR A 299 3.85 7.80 0.15
C THR A 299 2.78 6.95 -0.53
N GLY A 300 3.19 6.03 -1.41
CA GLY A 300 2.28 5.23 -2.25
C GLY A 300 2.80 5.12 -3.67
N ILE A 301 2.72 3.91 -4.22
CA ILE A 301 3.16 3.60 -5.58
C ILE A 301 2.21 2.59 -6.22
N ASP A 302 2.07 2.67 -7.54
CA ASP A 302 1.42 1.61 -8.31
C ASP A 302 2.07 1.47 -9.69
N PHE A 303 2.05 0.27 -10.28
CA PHE A 303 2.70 -0.02 -11.56
C PHE A 303 1.72 -0.63 -12.55
N GLU A 304 1.21 0.22 -13.43
CA GLU A 304 0.42 -0.14 -14.59
C GLU A 304 0.79 0.73 -15.78
N SER A 305 0.21 0.48 -16.96
CA SER A 305 0.39 1.39 -18.08
C SER A 305 -0.08 2.81 -17.69
N PRO A 306 0.78 3.84 -17.79
CA PRO A 306 1.98 3.92 -18.65
C PRO A 306 3.35 3.66 -17.99
N GLY A 307 3.41 3.33 -16.70
CA GLY A 307 4.64 3.08 -15.94
C GLY A 307 4.40 3.13 -14.43
N LEU A 308 5.47 3.33 -13.66
CA LEU A 308 5.35 3.56 -12.22
C LEU A 308 4.66 4.89 -11.95
N LEU A 309 3.56 4.84 -11.23
CA LEU A 309 2.90 5.98 -10.62
C LEU A 309 3.31 6.05 -9.15
N SER A 310 3.39 7.26 -8.63
CA SER A 310 3.75 7.49 -7.24
C SER A 310 3.07 8.73 -6.69
N SER A 311 3.09 8.85 -5.37
CA SER A 311 2.65 10.05 -4.67
C SER A 311 3.67 10.49 -3.64
N ASP A 312 3.65 11.79 -3.37
CA ASP A 312 4.14 12.36 -2.12
C ASP A 312 2.94 13.01 -1.38
N PRO A 313 3.13 13.62 -0.20
CA PRO A 313 2.01 14.24 0.53
C PRO A 313 1.22 15.29 -0.27
N PHE A 314 1.78 15.87 -1.33
CA PHE A 314 1.24 17.01 -2.06
C PHE A 314 0.91 16.74 -3.53
N PHE A 315 1.63 15.83 -4.19
CA PHE A 315 1.53 15.60 -5.63
C PHE A 315 1.47 14.13 -6.00
N LEU A 316 0.88 13.90 -7.17
CA LEU A 316 0.88 12.65 -7.91
C LEU A 316 1.90 12.76 -9.04
N TYR A 317 2.65 11.70 -9.27
CA TYR A 317 3.73 11.64 -10.25
C TYR A 317 3.58 10.45 -11.18
N ASN A 318 4.07 10.62 -12.40
CA ASN A 318 4.39 9.54 -13.32
C ASN A 318 5.91 9.44 -13.41
N ASP A 319 6.46 8.33 -12.91
CA ASP A 319 7.88 8.03 -12.88
C ASP A 319 8.37 7.27 -14.12
N GLY A 320 7.45 6.94 -15.02
CA GLY A 320 7.72 6.27 -16.29
C GLY A 320 8.14 4.82 -16.12
N ASP A 321 8.93 4.33 -17.05
CA ASP A 321 9.46 2.96 -17.02
C ASP A 321 10.80 2.90 -16.26
N GLN A 322 11.24 1.69 -15.94
CA GLN A 322 12.54 1.46 -15.30
C GLN A 322 13.66 2.13 -16.14
N PRO A 323 14.65 2.76 -15.51
CA PRO A 323 14.98 2.73 -14.08
C PRO A 323 14.28 3.81 -13.23
N PHE A 324 13.13 4.35 -13.65
CA PHE A 324 12.32 5.33 -12.89
C PHE A 324 13.05 6.64 -12.55
N THR A 325 13.95 7.07 -13.44
CA THR A 325 14.86 8.20 -13.19
C THR A 325 14.23 9.58 -13.39
N SER A 326 12.97 9.66 -13.83
CA SER A 326 12.31 10.92 -14.15
C SER A 326 10.89 10.93 -13.61
N SER A 327 10.55 11.96 -12.85
CA SER A 327 9.21 12.14 -12.30
C SER A 327 8.52 13.32 -12.97
N THR A 328 7.37 13.08 -13.59
CA THR A 328 6.52 14.13 -14.15
C THR A 328 5.32 14.33 -13.24
N VAL A 329 5.11 15.56 -12.77
CA VAL A 329 3.93 15.90 -11.96
C VAL A 329 2.67 15.73 -12.81
N ILE A 330 1.75 14.89 -12.33
CA ILE A 330 0.41 14.70 -12.90
C ILE A 330 -0.51 15.82 -12.38
N GLY A 331 -0.53 16.01 -11.06
CA GLY A 331 -1.39 16.97 -10.37
C GLY A 331 -1.26 16.90 -8.86
N PRO A 332 -1.92 17.79 -8.10
CA PRO A 332 -1.92 17.74 -6.64
C PRO A 332 -2.72 16.56 -6.10
N THR A 333 -2.40 16.04 -4.92
CA THR A 333 -3.21 14.99 -4.25
C THR A 333 -4.56 15.52 -3.78
N THR A 334 -4.66 16.81 -3.43
CA THR A 334 -5.86 17.42 -2.78
C THR A 334 -6.26 16.78 -1.44
N ALA A 335 -5.47 15.82 -0.94
CA ALA A 335 -5.58 15.31 0.41
C ALA A 335 -5.23 16.41 1.41
N THR A 336 -5.93 16.41 2.54
CA THR A 336 -5.69 17.34 3.65
C THR A 336 -4.44 16.92 4.43
N PHE A 337 -4.22 15.60 4.57
CA PHE A 337 -3.14 15.03 5.39
C PHE A 337 -2.10 14.22 4.59
N GLY A 338 -2.19 14.20 3.27
CA GLY A 338 -1.37 13.35 2.39
C GLY A 338 -2.06 12.02 2.08
N LEU A 339 -1.59 11.35 1.02
CA LEU A 339 -1.97 9.97 0.71
C LEU A 339 -0.93 9.04 1.34
N GLU A 340 -1.36 7.88 1.83
CA GLU A 340 -0.43 6.81 2.27
C GLU A 340 -0.24 5.74 1.21
N ASP A 341 -1.23 5.52 0.36
CA ASP A 341 -1.13 4.55 -0.71
C ASP A 341 -2.00 4.99 -1.90
N ILE A 342 -1.66 4.51 -3.08
CA ILE A 342 -2.40 4.75 -4.32
C ILE A 342 -2.67 3.43 -5.01
N SER A 343 -3.81 3.34 -5.69
CA SER A 343 -4.08 2.23 -6.59
C SER A 343 -4.74 2.70 -7.85
N PHE A 344 -4.33 2.11 -8.95
CA PHE A 344 -4.79 2.41 -10.28
C PHE A 344 -5.73 1.33 -10.77
N CYS A 345 -6.67 1.74 -11.60
CA CYS A 345 -7.60 0.81 -12.23
C CYS A 345 -6.91 0.05 -13.38
N GLY A 346 -6.21 -1.04 -13.05
CA GLY A 346 -5.56 -1.94 -14.00
C GLY A 346 -6.46 -3.11 -14.43
N PHE A 347 -7.59 -2.87 -15.10
CA PHE A 347 -8.58 -3.95 -15.30
C PHE A 347 -8.11 -5.12 -16.18
N ARG A 348 -7.17 -4.94 -17.12
CA ARG A 348 -6.64 -6.03 -17.97
C ARG A 348 -5.21 -5.80 -18.47
N ALA A 349 -4.22 -5.88 -17.59
CA ALA A 349 -2.88 -6.28 -18.05
C ALA A 349 -2.96 -7.75 -18.52
N LYS A 350 -3.38 -7.99 -19.76
CA LYS A 350 -3.37 -9.34 -20.36
C LYS A 350 -1.97 -9.94 -20.20
N PHE A 351 -1.90 -11.23 -19.89
CA PHE A 351 -0.70 -12.03 -20.07
C PHE A 351 -0.13 -11.76 -21.49
N GLY A 352 0.98 -11.02 -21.56
CA GLY A 352 1.66 -10.67 -22.81
C GLY A 352 1.04 -9.54 -23.66
N GLY A 353 0.18 -8.70 -23.10
CA GLY A 353 -0.45 -7.57 -23.82
C GLY A 353 0.24 -6.21 -23.64
N ASP A 354 0.18 -5.41 -24.70
CA ASP A 354 0.79 -4.11 -25.00
C ASP A 354 0.26 -2.90 -24.20
N GLY A 355 -0.30 -3.12 -23.00
CA GLY A 355 -0.57 -2.07 -22.01
C GLY A 355 -1.69 -1.07 -22.36
N ASN A 356 -2.63 -1.39 -23.24
CA ASN A 356 -3.64 -0.44 -23.74
C ASN A 356 -5.10 -0.72 -23.29
N ASP A 357 -5.31 -1.48 -22.21
CA ASP A 357 -6.66 -1.84 -21.79
C ASP A 357 -7.22 -0.82 -20.78
N GLY A 358 -8.28 -0.11 -21.18
CA GLY A 358 -8.94 0.92 -20.37
C GLY A 358 -9.83 0.37 -19.26
N CYS A 359 -10.07 1.22 -18.26
CA CYS A 359 -11.03 0.99 -17.19
C CYS A 359 -12.45 0.80 -17.73
N PRO A 360 -13.29 -0.04 -17.09
CA PRO A 360 -14.72 -0.06 -17.36
C PRO A 360 -15.45 1.20 -16.85
N TYR A 361 -14.69 2.20 -16.38
CA TYR A 361 -15.17 3.42 -15.73
C TYR A 361 -14.84 4.66 -16.55
#